data_AF-A0A165YH24-F1
#
_entry.id   AF-A0A165YH24-F1
#
_cell.length_a   1.000
_cell.length_b   1.000
_cell.length_c   1.000
_cell.angle_alpha   90.00
_cell.angle_beta   90.00
_cell.angle_gamma   90.00
#
_symmetry.space_group_name_H-M   'P 1'
#
loop_
_entity.id
_entity.type
_entity.pdbx_description
1 polymer ?
#
loop_
_entity_poly.entity_id
_entity_poly.type
_entity_poly.pdbx_seq_one_letter_code
_entity_poly.pdbx_strand_id
1 'polypeptide(L)'
;MKPIQQIIGENFCKIRKRMALSLDKVSEKTGVSKAILAQIERGEANPTVSTLWKIANGLHVSFSALMKEEAASVQKISLSNIPAISDDNEKYKVYPMFTFEIGKPFEVFEAHLEPGHVHQSDEHAHGVQEILIIQKGALEIVIDGCSYVVREGEAIRFAADKKHDYKNITDQKVKYYVIIYYPEN
;
A
#
# COMPACT_ATOMS: atom_id res chain seq x y z
N MET A 1 -8.93 -7.85 -9.07
CA MET A 1 -9.52 -8.15 -7.75
C MET A 1 -9.84 -9.63 -7.69
N LYS A 2 -9.57 -10.29 -6.56
CA LYS A 2 -9.99 -11.68 -6.37
C LYS A 2 -11.53 -11.75 -6.24
N PRO A 3 -12.20 -12.79 -6.76
CA PRO A 3 -13.62 -13.02 -6.50
C PRO A 3 -13.91 -13.11 -4.99
N ILE A 4 -14.99 -12.49 -4.52
CA ILE A 4 -15.36 -12.45 -3.09
C ILE A 4 -15.50 -13.85 -2.48
N GLN A 5 -15.93 -14.84 -3.25
CA GLN A 5 -16.03 -16.24 -2.82
C GLN A 5 -14.67 -16.83 -2.46
N GLN A 6 -13.62 -16.48 -3.23
CA GLN A 6 -12.25 -16.92 -2.93
C GLN A 6 -11.73 -16.24 -1.66
N ILE A 7 -11.99 -14.93 -1.49
CA ILE A 7 -11.60 -14.19 -0.28
C ILE A 7 -12.25 -14.83 0.96
N ILE A 8 -13.56 -15.10 0.89
CA ILE A 8 -14.29 -15.77 1.97
C ILE A 8 -13.73 -17.15 2.27
N GLY A 9 -13.46 -17.97 1.25
CA GLY A 9 -12.90 -19.30 1.42
C GLY A 9 -11.51 -19.29 2.06
N GLU A 10 -10.62 -18.43 1.58
CA GLU A 10 -9.26 -18.25 2.13
C GLU A 10 -9.30 -17.81 3.59
N ASN A 11 -10.11 -16.79 3.92
CA ASN A 11 -10.24 -16.27 5.28
C ASN A 11 -10.86 -17.28 6.23
N PHE A 12 -11.93 -17.96 5.81
CA PHE A 12 -12.56 -19.01 6.59
C PHE A 12 -11.57 -20.14 6.90
N CYS A 13 -10.80 -20.60 5.90
CA CYS A 13 -9.79 -21.63 6.07
C CYS A 13 -8.69 -21.20 7.06
N LYS A 14 -8.20 -19.96 6.95
CA LYS A 14 -7.22 -19.38 7.88
C LYS A 14 -7.74 -19.34 9.32
N ILE A 15 -8.95 -18.81 9.53
CA ILE A 15 -9.58 -18.72 10.85
C ILE A 15 -9.74 -20.11 11.46
N ARG A 16 -10.30 -21.06 10.71
CA ARG A 16 -10.51 -22.44 11.16
C ARG A 16 -9.20 -23.11 11.56
N LYS A 17 -8.15 -22.99 10.72
CA LYS A 17 -6.83 -23.57 11.00
C LYS A 17 -6.17 -22.94 12.22
N ARG A 18 -6.27 -21.62 12.39
CA ARG A 18 -5.76 -20.90 13.57
C ARG A 18 -6.42 -21.37 14.87
N MET A 19 -7.70 -21.74 14.80
CA MET A 19 -8.45 -22.31 15.92
C MET A 19 -8.27 -23.83 16.08
N ALA A 20 -7.44 -24.46 15.24
CA ALA A 20 -7.24 -25.92 15.18
C ALA A 20 -8.54 -26.74 15.05
N LEU A 21 -9.56 -26.21 14.35
CA LEU A 21 -10.86 -26.87 14.19
C LEU A 21 -10.92 -27.70 12.90
N SER A 22 -11.54 -28.88 12.96
CA SER A 22 -11.95 -29.63 11.75
C SER A 22 -13.23 -29.04 11.16
N LEU A 23 -13.53 -29.34 9.90
CA LEU A 23 -14.81 -28.94 9.28
C LEU A 23 -16.01 -29.53 10.02
N ASP A 24 -15.88 -30.73 10.61
CA ASP A 24 -16.91 -31.32 11.45
C ASP A 24 -17.17 -30.48 12.71
N LYS A 25 -16.09 -30.03 13.38
CA LYS A 25 -16.22 -29.17 14.57
C LYS A 25 -16.78 -27.79 14.25
N VAL A 26 -16.47 -27.24 13.08
CA VAL A 26 -17.13 -26.01 12.64
C VAL A 26 -18.60 -26.26 12.32
N SER A 27 -18.94 -27.40 11.70
CA SER A 27 -20.32 -27.77 11.42
C SER A 27 -21.16 -27.86 12.70
N GLU A 28 -20.64 -28.52 13.73
CA GLU A 28 -21.27 -28.59 15.06
C GLU A 28 -21.49 -27.19 15.68
N LYS A 29 -20.49 -26.30 15.59
CA LYS A 29 -20.54 -24.96 16.19
C LYS A 29 -21.44 -23.96 15.46
N THR A 30 -21.55 -24.09 14.14
CA THR A 30 -22.22 -23.09 13.28
C THR A 30 -23.58 -23.56 12.78
N GLY A 31 -23.87 -24.86 12.85
CA GLY A 31 -25.06 -25.46 12.25
C GLY A 31 -25.06 -25.43 10.72
N VAL A 32 -23.92 -25.11 10.09
CA VAL A 32 -23.73 -25.18 8.63
C VAL A 32 -23.18 -26.56 8.29
N SER A 33 -23.68 -27.22 7.25
CA SER A 33 -23.24 -28.58 6.91
C SER A 33 -21.77 -28.61 6.47
N LYS A 34 -21.07 -29.69 6.84
CA LYS A 34 -19.67 -29.93 6.44
C LYS A 34 -19.45 -29.78 4.92
N ALA A 35 -20.39 -30.27 4.11
CA ALA A 35 -20.31 -30.18 2.65
C ALA A 35 -20.28 -28.73 2.16
N ILE A 36 -21.16 -27.87 2.70
CA ILE A 36 -21.20 -26.44 2.37
C ILE A 36 -19.93 -25.75 2.87
N LEU A 37 -19.48 -26.04 4.09
CA LEU A 37 -18.23 -25.48 4.62
C LEU A 37 -17.02 -25.84 3.74
N ALA A 38 -16.95 -27.09 3.25
CA ALA A 38 -15.89 -27.53 2.36
C ALA A 38 -15.93 -26.82 0.99
N GLN A 39 -17.12 -26.60 0.42
CA GLN A 39 -17.28 -25.83 -0.82
C GLN A 39 -16.93 -24.36 -0.62
N ILE A 40 -17.23 -23.78 0.54
CA ILE A 40 -16.81 -22.42 0.90
C ILE A 40 -15.28 -22.32 0.93
N GLU A 41 -14.57 -23.24 1.59
CA GLU A 41 -13.09 -23.22 1.63
C GLU A 41 -12.42 -23.27 0.25
N ARG A 42 -13.04 -23.96 -0.71
CA ARG A 42 -12.55 -24.05 -2.09
C ARG A 42 -12.98 -22.87 -2.97
N GLY A 43 -13.81 -21.95 -2.45
CA GLY A 43 -14.37 -20.84 -3.21
C GLY A 43 -15.41 -21.28 -4.26
N GLU A 44 -15.95 -22.49 -4.14
CA GLU A 44 -16.92 -23.10 -5.08
C GLU A 44 -18.38 -22.78 -4.70
N ALA A 45 -18.63 -22.43 -3.44
CA ALA A 45 -19.96 -22.06 -2.96
C ALA A 45 -20.20 -20.55 -3.06
N ASN A 46 -21.46 -20.17 -3.30
CA ASN A 46 -21.95 -18.82 -3.09
C ASN A 46 -22.77 -18.76 -1.79
N PRO A 47 -22.13 -18.59 -0.61
CA PRO A 47 -22.83 -18.63 0.67
C PRO A 47 -23.79 -17.45 0.81
N THR A 48 -24.97 -17.71 1.40
CA THR A 48 -25.89 -16.62 1.75
C THR A 48 -25.34 -15.81 2.93
N VAL A 49 -25.81 -14.57 3.07
CA VAL A 49 -25.49 -13.70 4.22
C VAL A 49 -25.81 -14.40 5.55
N SER A 50 -26.93 -15.14 5.61
CA SER A 50 -27.30 -15.93 6.80
C SER A 50 -26.28 -17.03 7.12
N THR A 51 -25.77 -17.73 6.10
CA THR A 51 -24.71 -18.74 6.28
C THR A 51 -23.43 -18.12 6.82
N LEU A 52 -23.01 -16.98 6.28
CA LEU A 52 -21.82 -16.26 6.76
C LEU A 52 -21.98 -15.77 8.21
N TRP A 53 -23.17 -15.28 8.59
CA TRP A 53 -23.46 -14.92 9.99
C TRP A 53 -23.42 -16.13 10.94
N LYS A 54 -23.96 -17.28 10.52
CA LYS A 54 -23.84 -18.53 11.30
C LYS A 54 -22.39 -18.92 11.54
N ILE A 55 -21.54 -18.80 10.51
CA ILE A 55 -20.10 -19.08 10.61
C ILE A 55 -19.43 -18.07 11.56
N ALA A 56 -19.65 -16.78 11.34
CA ALA A 56 -19.07 -15.71 12.15
C ALA A 56 -19.42 -15.86 13.63
N ASN A 57 -20.70 -16.06 13.94
CA ASN A 57 -21.19 -16.23 15.31
C ASN A 57 -20.66 -17.53 15.95
N GLY A 58 -20.71 -18.65 15.23
CA GLY A 58 -20.24 -19.95 15.76
C GLY A 58 -18.72 -20.03 15.97
N LEU A 59 -17.96 -19.16 15.30
CA LEU A 59 -16.51 -19.03 15.48
C LEU A 59 -16.10 -17.82 16.33
N HIS A 60 -17.05 -17.02 16.81
CA HIS A 60 -16.82 -15.78 17.55
C HIS A 60 -15.86 -14.81 16.83
N VAL A 61 -16.05 -14.63 15.52
CA VAL A 61 -15.33 -13.66 14.69
C VAL A 61 -16.29 -12.65 14.09
N SER A 62 -15.79 -11.46 13.71
CA SER A 62 -16.63 -10.50 13.01
C SER A 62 -16.98 -10.99 11.61
N PHE A 63 -18.16 -10.61 11.12
CA PHE A 63 -18.58 -10.87 9.74
C PHE A 63 -17.55 -10.31 8.73
N SER A 64 -17.03 -9.11 9.00
CA SER A 64 -15.99 -8.48 8.18
C SER A 64 -14.69 -9.28 8.12
N ALA A 65 -14.34 -10.07 9.14
CA ALA A 65 -13.15 -10.91 9.12
C ALA A 65 -13.22 -12.01 8.04
N LEU A 66 -14.42 -12.46 7.67
CA LEU A 66 -14.62 -13.42 6.58
C LEU A 66 -14.44 -12.76 5.21
N MET A 67 -14.75 -11.47 5.08
CA MET A 67 -14.71 -10.74 3.80
C MET A 67 -13.45 -9.90 3.60
N LYS A 68 -12.58 -9.81 4.62
CA LYS A 68 -11.40 -8.96 4.58
C LYS A 68 -10.46 -9.44 3.48
N GLU A 69 -10.33 -8.66 2.40
CA GLU A 69 -9.24 -8.89 1.45
C GLU A 69 -7.95 -8.52 2.17
N GLU A 70 -7.16 -9.53 2.56
CA GLU A 70 -5.80 -9.28 3.02
C GLU A 70 -5.00 -8.80 1.82
N ALA A 71 -4.34 -7.64 1.97
CA ALA A 71 -3.36 -7.19 1.00
C ALA A 71 -2.35 -8.32 0.78
N ALA A 72 -1.96 -8.55 -0.47
CA ALA A 72 -1.00 -9.60 -0.81
C ALA A 72 0.24 -9.48 0.11
N SER A 73 0.62 -10.58 0.75
CA SER A 73 1.73 -10.61 1.71
C SER A 73 3.08 -10.24 1.07
N VAL A 74 3.15 -10.32 -0.27
CA VAL A 74 4.28 -9.89 -1.08
C VAL A 74 3.73 -9.12 -2.27
N GLN A 75 4.24 -7.92 -2.48
CA GLN A 75 4.00 -7.12 -3.68
C GLN A 75 5.34 -6.90 -4.40
N LYS A 76 5.40 -7.24 -5.69
CA LYS A 76 6.55 -6.96 -6.55
C LYS A 76 6.12 -5.97 -7.61
N ILE A 77 6.86 -4.87 -7.72
CA ILE A 77 6.57 -3.78 -8.66
C ILE A 77 7.73 -3.68 -9.67
N SER A 78 7.39 -3.38 -10.92
CA SER A 78 8.36 -3.06 -11.98
C SER A 78 7.94 -1.74 -12.60
N LEU A 79 8.86 -0.79 -12.73
CA LEU A 79 8.59 0.50 -13.35
C LEU A 79 8.08 0.36 -14.80
N SER A 80 8.46 -0.70 -15.50
CA SER A 80 7.97 -1.01 -16.85
C SER A 80 6.46 -1.25 -16.92
N ASN A 81 5.83 -1.55 -15.78
CA ASN A 81 4.44 -1.98 -15.70
C ASN A 81 3.53 -0.93 -15.05
N ILE A 82 4.09 0.22 -14.65
CA ILE A 82 3.35 1.32 -14.04
C ILE A 82 3.47 2.57 -14.92
N PRO A 83 2.34 3.21 -15.28
CA PRO A 83 2.39 4.46 -16.02
C PRO A 83 3.03 5.54 -15.16
N ALA A 84 3.92 6.34 -15.78
CA ALA A 84 4.41 7.55 -15.14
C ALA A 84 3.29 8.59 -15.10
N ILE A 85 3.18 9.29 -13.97
CA ILE A 85 2.48 10.57 -13.89
C ILE A 85 3.54 11.63 -14.22
N SER A 86 3.24 12.51 -15.16
CA SER A 86 4.17 13.53 -15.61
C SER A 86 3.65 14.93 -15.35
N ASP A 87 4.54 15.82 -14.96
CA ASP A 87 4.31 17.26 -14.86
C ASP A 87 5.37 18.03 -15.67
N ASP A 88 5.20 19.34 -15.80
CA ASP A 88 6.19 20.27 -16.36
C ASP A 88 6.67 19.93 -17.78
N ASN A 89 5.74 19.61 -18.68
CA ASN A 89 6.06 19.14 -20.04
C ASN A 89 7.01 17.92 -20.03
N GLU A 90 6.70 16.94 -19.18
CA GLU A 90 7.46 15.69 -18.99
C GLU A 90 8.84 15.84 -18.32
N LYS A 91 9.18 17.02 -17.79
CA LYS A 91 10.45 17.23 -17.09
C LYS A 91 10.49 16.68 -15.67
N TYR A 92 9.31 16.42 -15.11
CA TYR A 92 9.15 15.71 -13.85
C TYR A 92 8.26 14.49 -14.08
N LYS A 93 8.75 13.30 -13.71
CA LYS A 93 8.01 12.04 -13.84
C LYS A 93 8.01 11.31 -12.51
N VAL A 94 6.84 10.84 -12.09
CA VAL A 94 6.62 10.12 -10.84
C VAL A 94 5.99 8.77 -11.14
N TYR A 95 6.57 7.72 -10.59
CA TYR A 95 6.14 6.33 -10.75
C TYR A 95 5.61 5.82 -9.40
N PRO A 96 4.29 5.66 -9.22
CA PRO A 96 3.71 5.18 -7.97
C PRO A 96 4.02 3.70 -7.77
N MET A 97 5.00 3.39 -6.91
CA MET A 97 5.41 2.02 -6.63
C MET A 97 4.47 1.36 -5.63
N PHE A 98 4.22 2.02 -4.50
CA PHE A 98 3.26 1.60 -3.48
C PHE A 98 2.35 2.78 -3.16
N THR A 99 1.06 2.61 -3.41
CA THR A 99 0.05 3.65 -3.18
C THR A 99 -0.55 3.51 -1.79
N PHE A 100 -1.27 4.55 -1.34
CA PHE A 100 -1.85 4.55 -0.01
C PHE A 100 -2.85 3.40 0.14
N GLU A 101 -2.67 2.60 1.19
CA GLU A 101 -3.59 1.55 1.57
C GLU A 101 -4.02 1.78 3.02
N ILE A 102 -5.30 1.54 3.33
CA ILE A 102 -5.79 1.64 4.71
C ILE A 102 -4.99 0.69 5.60
N GLY A 103 -4.39 1.23 6.67
CA GLY A 103 -3.53 0.49 7.59
C GLY A 103 -2.06 0.37 7.14
N LYS A 104 -1.68 1.02 6.04
CA LYS A 104 -0.28 1.24 5.64
C LYS A 104 -0.03 2.74 5.56
N PRO A 105 0.59 3.36 6.58
CA PRO A 105 0.72 4.81 6.69
C PRO A 105 1.81 5.39 5.78
N PHE A 106 1.99 4.85 4.57
CA PHE A 106 2.99 5.37 3.64
C PHE A 106 2.64 5.12 2.18
N GLU A 107 3.27 5.93 1.33
CA GLU A 107 3.35 5.77 -0.11
C GLU A 107 4.81 5.76 -0.55
N VAL A 108 5.11 5.12 -1.68
CA VAL A 108 6.45 5.08 -2.26
C VAL A 108 6.35 5.38 -3.75
N PHE A 109 7.17 6.32 -4.19
CA PHE A 109 7.32 6.71 -5.57
C PHE A 109 8.79 6.62 -5.99
N GLU A 110 9.04 6.31 -7.27
CA GLU A 110 10.30 6.68 -7.91
C GLU A 110 10.05 7.95 -8.74
N ALA A 111 10.85 8.97 -8.53
CA ALA A 111 10.75 10.26 -9.19
C ALA A 111 11.98 10.54 -10.06
N HIS A 112 11.75 11.05 -11.27
CA HIS A 112 12.77 11.46 -12.23
C HIS A 112 12.65 12.95 -12.49
N LEU A 113 13.76 13.68 -12.39
CA LEU A 113 13.81 15.11 -12.63
C LEU A 113 14.88 15.42 -13.69
N GLU A 114 14.48 16.06 -14.78
CA GLU A 114 15.40 16.41 -15.87
C GLU A 114 16.45 17.47 -15.44
N PRO A 115 17.61 17.55 -16.13
CA PRO A 115 18.69 18.49 -15.79
C PRO A 115 18.22 19.93 -15.65
N GLY A 116 18.65 20.61 -14.57
CA GLY A 116 18.34 22.01 -14.32
C GLY A 116 16.87 22.33 -14.01
N HIS A 117 15.98 21.33 -14.00
CA HIS A 117 14.56 21.55 -13.73
C HIS A 117 14.29 21.70 -12.22
N VAL A 118 13.26 22.49 -11.91
CA VAL A 118 12.77 22.71 -10.55
C VAL A 118 11.33 22.24 -10.51
N HIS A 119 11.03 21.31 -9.61
CA HIS A 119 9.65 20.94 -9.27
C HIS A 119 9.27 21.61 -7.96
N GLN A 120 8.18 22.38 -7.98
CA GLN A 120 7.64 23.05 -6.80
C GLN A 120 6.54 22.19 -6.20
N SER A 121 6.62 21.96 -4.89
CA SER A 121 5.60 21.21 -4.17
C SER A 121 4.85 22.13 -3.21
N ASP A 122 3.55 21.91 -3.12
CA ASP A 122 2.72 22.53 -2.10
C ASP A 122 2.95 21.88 -0.73
N GLU A 123 2.48 22.54 0.32
CA GLU A 123 2.49 21.99 1.67
C GLU A 123 1.56 20.76 1.76
N HIS A 124 2.09 19.65 2.29
CA HIS A 124 1.27 18.49 2.62
C HIS A 124 0.47 18.72 3.90
N ALA A 125 -0.46 17.80 4.18
CA ALA A 125 -1.23 17.83 5.42
C ALA A 125 -0.32 17.81 6.66
N HIS A 126 -0.81 18.41 7.75
CA HIS A 126 -0.07 18.51 9.00
C HIS A 126 0.52 17.18 9.46
N GLY A 127 1.80 17.19 9.85
CA GLY A 127 2.51 16.03 10.37
C GLY A 127 3.03 15.06 9.31
N VAL A 128 2.65 15.20 8.04
CA VAL A 128 3.19 14.38 6.95
C VAL A 128 4.71 14.56 6.86
N GLN A 129 5.42 13.45 6.71
CA GLN A 129 6.86 13.45 6.51
C GLN A 129 7.19 12.93 5.13
N GLU A 130 8.24 13.49 4.55
CA GLU A 130 8.85 12.96 3.35
C GLU A 130 10.25 12.44 3.63
N ILE A 131 10.56 11.31 3.01
CA ILE A 131 11.89 10.71 3.00
C ILE A 131 12.33 10.58 1.55
N LEU A 132 13.42 11.23 1.19
CA LEU A 132 14.03 11.10 -0.12
C LEU A 132 15.28 10.25 -0.05
N ILE A 133 15.45 9.36 -1.03
CA ILE A 133 16.65 8.54 -1.18
C ILE A 133 17.16 8.71 -2.60
N ILE A 134 18.37 9.25 -2.78
CA ILE A 134 18.90 9.54 -4.11
C ILE A 134 19.53 8.27 -4.69
N GLN A 135 18.92 7.74 -5.74
CA GLN A 135 19.42 6.58 -6.47
C GLN A 135 20.51 6.97 -7.45
N LYS A 136 20.36 8.13 -8.12
CA LYS A 136 21.32 8.63 -9.11
C LYS A 136 21.30 10.15 -9.19
N GLY A 137 22.48 10.77 -9.21
CA GLY A 137 22.65 12.21 -9.36
C GLY A 137 22.65 12.97 -8.02
N ALA A 138 22.21 14.23 -8.01
CA ALA A 138 22.11 15.05 -6.81
C ALA A 138 20.94 16.04 -6.90
N LEU A 139 20.24 16.21 -5.78
CA LEU A 139 19.08 17.08 -5.66
C LEU A 139 19.38 18.18 -4.63
N GLU A 140 19.11 19.42 -5.00
CA GLU A 140 18.96 20.51 -4.03
C GLU A 140 17.50 20.56 -3.60
N ILE A 141 17.28 20.58 -2.29
CA ILE A 141 15.95 20.63 -1.68
C ILE A 141 15.90 21.89 -0.83
N VAL A 142 14.94 22.76 -1.12
CA VAL A 142 14.72 23.97 -0.34
C VAL A 142 13.53 23.71 0.57
N ILE A 143 13.72 23.75 1.88
CA ILE A 143 12.67 23.50 2.89
C ILE A 143 12.61 24.73 3.77
N ASP A 144 11.47 25.42 3.81
CA ASP A 144 11.29 26.62 4.66
C ASP A 144 12.41 27.68 4.44
N GLY A 145 12.85 27.81 3.18
CA GLY A 145 13.93 28.71 2.77
C GLY A 145 15.36 28.22 3.03
N CYS A 146 15.56 27.08 3.69
CA CYS A 146 16.88 26.47 3.88
C CYS A 146 17.19 25.46 2.77
N SER A 147 18.38 25.56 2.17
CA SER A 147 18.83 24.66 1.09
C SER A 147 19.65 23.49 1.64
N TYR A 148 19.34 22.29 1.15
CA TYR A 148 20.02 21.04 1.45
C TYR A 148 20.37 20.32 0.16
N VAL A 149 21.64 19.97 -0.03
CA VAL A 149 22.08 19.15 -1.16
C VAL A 149 22.18 17.70 -0.72
N VAL A 150 21.46 16.83 -1.41
CA VAL A 150 21.45 15.38 -1.17
C VAL A 150 21.96 14.69 -2.43
N ARG A 151 23.00 13.86 -2.28
CA ARG A 151 23.72 13.21 -3.37
C ARG A 151 23.38 11.73 -3.45
N GLU A 152 23.80 11.09 -4.54
CA GLU A 152 23.68 9.66 -4.76
C GLU A 152 24.12 8.83 -3.53
N GLY A 153 23.24 7.92 -3.10
CA GLY A 153 23.43 7.09 -1.91
C GLY A 153 23.07 7.77 -0.58
N GLU A 154 22.80 9.08 -0.58
CA GLU A 154 22.33 9.82 0.58
C GLU A 154 20.79 9.85 0.65
N ALA A 155 20.30 10.14 1.86
CA ALA A 155 18.88 10.28 2.13
C ALA A 155 18.62 11.47 3.06
N ILE A 156 17.47 12.08 2.93
CA ILE A 156 16.99 13.14 3.82
C ILE A 156 15.56 12.83 4.25
N ARG A 157 15.20 13.25 5.47
CA ARG A 157 13.83 13.24 5.97
C ARG A 157 13.46 14.61 6.50
N PHE A 158 12.28 15.09 6.18
CA PHE A 158 11.79 16.39 6.63
C PHE A 158 10.26 16.38 6.85
N ALA A 159 9.78 17.39 7.57
CA ALA A 159 8.35 17.64 7.72
C ALA A 159 7.83 18.29 6.43
N ALA A 160 6.95 17.59 5.73
CA ALA A 160 6.45 17.98 4.42
C ALA A 160 5.20 18.88 4.49
N ASP A 161 4.73 19.15 5.72
CA ASP A 161 3.75 20.20 6.04
C ASP A 161 4.35 21.61 6.02
N LYS A 162 5.56 21.74 5.47
CA LYS A 162 6.24 22.99 5.15
C LYS A 162 6.49 23.07 3.66
N LYS A 163 6.46 24.28 3.10
CA LYS A 163 6.79 24.48 1.68
C LYS A 163 8.17 23.92 1.35
N HIS A 164 8.24 23.16 0.26
CA HIS A 164 9.48 22.56 -0.19
C HIS A 164 9.57 22.46 -1.72
N ASP A 165 10.76 22.68 -2.25
CA ASP A 165 11.06 22.64 -3.69
C ASP A 165 12.20 21.65 -3.98
N TYR A 166 12.14 20.98 -5.13
CA TYR A 166 13.15 20.04 -5.60
C TYR A 166 13.84 20.59 -6.84
N LYS A 167 15.16 20.64 -6.84
CA LYS A 167 15.94 21.14 -7.97
C LYS A 167 17.04 20.17 -8.37
N ASN A 168 17.04 19.79 -9.64
CA ASN A 168 18.15 19.05 -10.21
C ASN A 168 19.30 20.01 -10.50
N ILE A 169 20.36 19.94 -9.70
CA ILE A 169 21.57 20.77 -9.83
C ILE A 169 22.64 20.16 -10.75
N THR A 170 22.33 19.06 -11.41
CA THR A 170 23.26 18.32 -12.27
C THR A 170 22.91 18.49 -13.75
N ASP A 171 23.84 18.09 -14.62
CA ASP A 171 23.67 18.04 -16.07
C ASP A 171 23.04 16.72 -16.57
N GLN A 172 22.67 15.83 -15.63
CA GLN A 172 22.07 14.54 -15.91
C GLN A 172 20.72 14.40 -15.21
N LYS A 173 19.89 13.48 -15.70
CA LYS A 173 18.64 13.13 -15.04
C LYS A 173 18.90 12.58 -13.64
N VAL A 174 18.25 13.17 -12.65
CA VAL A 174 18.26 12.67 -11.26
C VAL A 174 17.15 11.65 -11.10
N LYS A 175 17.45 10.56 -10.40
CA LYS A 175 16.48 9.54 -9.99
C LYS A 175 16.52 9.37 -8.49
N TYR A 176 15.35 9.40 -7.86
CA TYR A 176 15.24 9.32 -6.41
C TYR A 176 13.93 8.65 -6.01
N TYR A 177 13.92 8.06 -4.83
CA TYR A 177 12.68 7.58 -4.22
C TYR A 177 12.12 8.66 -3.33
N VAL A 178 10.79 8.79 -3.34
CA VAL A 178 10.01 9.63 -2.43
C VAL A 178 9.15 8.69 -1.61
N ILE A 179 9.30 8.73 -0.29
CA ILE A 179 8.42 8.02 0.63
C ILE A 179 7.64 9.08 1.39
N ILE A 180 6.32 9.10 1.21
CA ILE A 180 5.43 9.96 1.98
C ILE A 180 4.93 9.13 3.15
N TYR A 181 5.19 9.57 4.38
CA TYR A 181 4.74 8.93 5.61
C TYR A 181 3.65 9.77 6.29
N TYR A 182 2.53 9.12 6.60
CA TYR A 182 1.37 9.71 7.22
C TYR A 182 1.29 9.25 8.68
N PRO A 183 1.65 10.08 9.68
CA PRO A 183 1.56 9.66 11.08
C PRO A 183 0.13 9.29 11.46
N GLU A 184 -0.03 8.26 12.29
CA GLU A 184 -1.30 7.97 12.95
C GLU A 184 -1.56 9.06 13.99
N ASN A 185 -2.67 9.78 13.86
CA ASN A 185 -3.16 10.71 14.89
C ASN A 185 -3.73 9.96 16.10
#